data_AF-M1MGK3-F1
#
_entry.id   AF-M1MGK3-F1
#
_cell.length_a   1.000
_cell.length_b   1.000
_cell.length_c   1.000
_cell.angle_alpha   90.00
_cell.angle_beta   90.00
_cell.angle_gamma   90.00
#
_symmetry.space_group_name_H-M   'P 1'
#
loop_
_entity.id
_entity.type
_entity.pdbx_description
1 polymer ?
#
loop_
_entity_poly.entity_id
_entity_poly.type
_entity_poly.pdbx_seq_one_letter_code
_entity_poly.pdbx_strand_id
1 'polypeptide(L)'
;MTSIPWGGFGTLLKVGLIKAGEKIIVKQAEKEVINTVDKEIVNKLDKEIVEQLGKDAAKGAAGAITVDSEALFIKYERHIFSADHIKQGIENLRNSRKEIYDNFVNIINENKSKLIQGNNQLRTVINGYEVEIKAFVKDGKVASIDGQIGYSNWKPGSVNIINVG
;
A
#
# COMPACT_ATOMS: atom_id res chain seq x y z
N MET A 1 18.80 81.15 26.87
CA MET A 1 17.90 80.60 25.84
C MET A 1 18.31 79.16 25.57
N THR A 2 17.46 78.19 25.90
CA THR A 2 17.27 76.93 25.17
C THR A 2 15.94 76.34 25.65
N SER A 3 14.84 76.75 25.00
CA SER A 3 13.56 76.07 25.17
C SER A 3 13.69 74.69 24.55
N ILE A 4 13.61 73.63 25.37
CA ILE A 4 13.47 72.28 24.86
C ILE A 4 12.04 72.17 24.32
N PRO A 5 11.82 71.89 23.03
CA PRO A 5 10.49 71.87 22.46
C PRO A 5 9.71 70.66 22.99
N TRP A 6 8.70 70.91 23.83
CA TRP A 6 7.80 69.90 24.38
C TRP A 6 6.97 69.14 23.33
N GLY A 7 7.01 69.54 22.05
CA GLY A 7 6.30 68.87 20.95
C GLY A 7 6.88 67.51 20.51
N GLY A 8 8.16 67.24 20.79
CA GLY A 8 8.79 65.97 20.39
C GLY A 8 8.48 64.80 21.32
N PHE A 9 8.34 65.07 22.61
CA PHE A 9 8.20 64.04 23.65
C PHE A 9 6.84 63.33 23.59
N GLY A 10 5.75 64.08 23.38
CA GLY A 10 4.40 63.50 23.25
C GLY A 10 4.22 62.65 22.00
N THR A 11 4.89 63.00 20.89
CA THR A 11 4.84 62.24 19.63
C THR A 11 5.65 60.94 19.75
N LEU A 12 6.83 60.98 20.37
CA LEU A 12 7.65 59.79 20.65
C LEU A 12 6.96 58.83 21.63
N LEU A 13 6.28 59.35 22.65
CA LEU A 13 5.54 58.52 23.61
C LEU A 13 4.35 57.80 22.94
N LYS A 14 3.60 58.50 22.07
CA LYS A 14 2.50 57.91 21.30
C LYS A 14 2.99 56.81 20.33
N VAL A 15 4.08 57.05 19.61
CA VAL A 15 4.67 56.05 18.69
C VAL A 15 5.19 54.83 19.47
N GLY A 16 5.80 55.05 20.64
CA GLY A 16 6.27 53.96 21.51
C GLY A 16 5.12 53.08 22.03
N LEU A 17 4.00 53.70 22.45
CA LEU A 17 2.81 52.98 22.93
C LEU A 17 2.12 52.20 21.80
N ILE A 18 2.01 52.76 20.59
CA ILE A 18 1.42 52.08 19.44
C ILE A 18 2.24 50.84 19.07
N LYS A 19 3.57 50.98 18.96
CA LYS A 19 4.46 49.85 18.66
C LYS A 19 4.42 48.74 19.73
N ALA A 20 4.29 49.13 21.01
CA ALA A 20 4.15 48.16 22.09
C ALA A 20 2.80 47.42 22.03
N GLY A 21 1.71 48.12 21.73
CA GLY A 21 0.38 47.55 21.55
C GLY A 21 0.30 46.59 20.35
N GLU A 22 0.85 46.98 19.20
CA GLU A 22 0.96 46.12 18.01
C GLU A 22 1.71 44.82 18.32
N LYS A 23 2.83 44.91 19.03
CA LYS A 23 3.63 43.73 19.43
C LYS A 23 2.87 42.79 20.37
N ILE A 24 2.00 43.31 21.23
CA ILE A 24 1.18 42.49 22.13
C ILE A 24 0.05 41.81 21.35
N ILE A 25 -0.63 42.54 20.47
CA ILE A 25 -1.71 42.01 19.64
C ILE A 25 -1.19 40.91 18.70
N VAL A 26 -0.04 41.12 18.06
CA VAL A 26 0.59 40.12 17.18
C VAL A 26 0.94 38.85 17.96
N LYS A 27 1.55 38.96 19.15
CA LYS A 27 1.87 37.79 19.98
C LYS A 27 0.64 37.02 20.43
N GLN A 28 -0.46 37.71 20.72
CA GLN A 28 -1.71 37.06 21.11
C GLN A 28 -2.34 36.34 19.91
N ALA A 29 -2.37 36.99 18.75
CA ALA A 29 -2.86 36.40 17.50
C ALA A 29 -2.02 35.17 17.08
N GLU A 30 -0.69 35.24 17.15
CA GLU A 30 0.21 34.11 16.89
C GLU A 30 -0.11 32.91 17.78
N LYS A 31 -0.33 33.15 19.09
CA LYS A 31 -0.66 32.10 20.05
C LYS A 31 -2.02 31.44 19.77
N GLU A 32 -3.02 32.22 19.38
CA GLU A 32 -4.34 31.71 19.03
C GLU A 32 -4.34 30.93 17.72
N VAL A 33 -3.60 31.41 16.71
CA VAL A 33 -3.41 30.71 15.43
C VAL A 33 -2.70 29.38 15.63
N ILE A 34 -1.58 29.35 16.37
CA ILE A 34 -0.83 28.12 16.67
C ILE A 34 -1.73 27.09 17.38
N ASN A 35 -2.47 27.49 18.41
CA ASN A 35 -3.35 26.58 19.15
C ASN A 35 -4.49 26.00 18.29
N THR A 36 -5.02 26.79 17.35
CA THR A 36 -6.11 26.36 16.48
C THR A 36 -5.60 25.41 15.40
N VAL A 37 -4.47 25.75 14.79
CA VAL A 37 -3.78 24.92 13.79
C VAL A 37 -3.36 23.58 14.39
N ASP A 38 -2.72 23.58 15.58
CA ASP A 38 -2.27 22.36 16.25
C ASP A 38 -3.43 21.43 16.59
N LYS A 39 -4.57 21.95 17.03
CA LYS A 39 -5.70 21.09 17.40
C LYS A 39 -6.49 20.59 16.20
N GLU A 40 -6.77 21.42 15.20
CA GLU A 40 -7.62 20.98 14.08
C GLU A 40 -6.87 20.15 13.05
N ILE A 41 -5.64 20.51 12.72
CA ILE A 41 -4.87 19.80 11.68
C ILE A 41 -4.41 18.44 12.21
N VAL A 42 -3.86 18.39 13.42
CA VAL A 42 -3.38 17.13 14.01
C VAL A 42 -4.55 16.15 14.18
N ASN A 43 -5.70 16.58 14.69
CA ASN A 43 -6.85 15.69 14.85
C ASN A 43 -7.44 15.18 13.52
N LYS A 44 -7.39 15.98 12.44
CA LYS A 44 -7.84 15.54 11.12
C LYS A 44 -6.84 14.53 10.53
N LEU A 45 -5.54 14.84 10.57
CA LEU A 45 -4.49 13.95 10.10
C LEU A 45 -4.44 12.63 10.87
N ASP A 46 -4.56 12.67 12.21
CA ASP A 46 -4.57 11.47 13.04
C ASP A 46 -5.73 10.54 12.68
N LYS A 47 -6.94 11.09 12.46
CA LYS A 47 -8.10 10.29 12.06
C LYS A 47 -7.93 9.69 10.67
N GLU A 48 -7.46 10.46 9.71
CA GLU A 48 -7.27 10.00 8.33
C GLU A 48 -6.18 8.91 8.25
N ILE A 49 -5.05 9.12 8.95
CA ILE A 49 -3.95 8.15 9.02
C ILE A 49 -4.39 6.88 9.75
N VAL A 50 -5.07 6.99 10.90
CA VAL A 50 -5.54 5.81 11.66
C VAL A 50 -6.60 5.04 10.88
N GLU A 51 -7.49 5.71 10.15
CA GLU A 51 -8.48 5.04 9.32
C GLU A 51 -7.83 4.34 8.12
N GLN A 52 -6.83 4.95 7.49
CA GLN A 52 -6.13 4.37 6.34
C GLN A 52 -5.25 3.18 6.76
N LEU A 53 -4.45 3.34 7.82
CA LEU A 53 -3.69 2.23 8.41
C LEU A 53 -4.60 1.15 8.99
N GLY A 54 -5.75 1.52 9.56
CA GLY A 54 -6.76 0.59 10.06
C GLY A 54 -7.39 -0.24 8.95
N LYS A 55 -7.67 0.33 7.78
CA LYS A 55 -8.13 -0.40 6.59
C LYS A 55 -7.06 -1.36 6.05
N ASP A 56 -5.80 -0.96 6.08
CA ASP A 56 -4.68 -1.81 5.64
C ASP A 56 -4.38 -2.93 6.64
N ALA A 57 -4.49 -2.67 7.94
CA ALA A 57 -4.34 -3.67 9.00
C ALA A 57 -5.55 -4.62 9.09
N ALA A 58 -6.77 -4.14 8.88
CA ALA A 58 -7.99 -4.96 8.88
C ALA A 58 -8.05 -5.93 7.70
N LYS A 59 -7.44 -5.59 6.55
CA LYS A 59 -7.18 -6.56 5.46
C LYS A 59 -6.25 -7.71 5.88
N GLY A 60 -5.47 -7.55 6.95
CA GLY A 60 -4.49 -8.52 7.42
C GLY A 60 -4.95 -9.47 8.54
N ALA A 61 -6.03 -9.17 9.26
CA ALA A 61 -6.25 -9.75 10.60
C ALA A 61 -7.28 -10.89 10.73
N ALA A 62 -8.01 -11.29 9.68
CA ALA A 62 -9.00 -12.37 9.80
C ALA A 62 -8.74 -13.50 8.80
N GLY A 63 -8.23 -14.64 9.25
CA GLY A 63 -8.16 -15.88 8.45
C GLY A 63 -7.45 -15.75 7.09
N ALA A 64 -6.63 -14.71 6.93
CA ALA A 64 -6.08 -14.31 5.64
C ALA A 64 -5.07 -15.35 5.18
N ILE A 65 -5.29 -15.87 3.97
CA ILE A 65 -4.31 -16.74 3.33
C ILE A 65 -2.99 -15.97 3.20
N THR A 66 -1.93 -16.52 3.79
CA THR A 66 -0.60 -15.92 3.72
C THR A 66 0.23 -16.57 2.62
N VAL A 67 1.18 -15.82 2.07
CA VAL A 67 2.07 -16.27 0.98
C VAL A 67 3.48 -15.90 1.36
N ASP A 68 4.35 -16.90 1.57
CA ASP A 68 5.79 -16.69 1.77
C ASP A 68 6.48 -16.71 0.40
N SER A 69 6.45 -15.57 -0.29
CA SER A 69 6.84 -15.46 -1.69
C SER A 69 8.25 -15.96 -1.95
N GLU A 70 9.21 -15.55 -1.12
CA GLU A 70 10.64 -15.84 -1.33
C GLU A 70 10.95 -17.33 -1.11
N ALA A 71 10.45 -17.92 -0.02
CA ALA A 71 10.66 -19.33 0.26
C ALA A 71 10.01 -20.22 -0.81
N LEU A 72 8.83 -19.84 -1.30
CA LEU A 72 8.14 -20.55 -2.36
C LEU A 72 8.85 -20.38 -3.72
N PHE A 73 9.44 -19.22 -4.00
CA PHE A 73 10.22 -19.01 -5.24
C PHE A 73 11.38 -20.00 -5.29
N ILE A 74 12.23 -20.00 -4.25
CA ILE A 74 13.40 -20.90 -4.16
C ILE A 74 12.99 -22.37 -4.32
N LYS A 75 11.86 -22.76 -3.74
CA LYS A 75 11.37 -24.14 -3.75
C LYS A 75 10.81 -24.57 -5.12
N TYR A 76 10.10 -23.69 -5.81
CA TYR A 76 9.31 -24.04 -7.00
C TYR A 76 9.86 -23.44 -8.31
N GLU A 77 10.87 -22.58 -8.28
CA GLU A 77 11.47 -21.95 -9.46
C GLU A 77 11.82 -22.98 -10.53
N ARG A 78 12.51 -24.06 -10.16
CA ARG A 78 12.91 -25.12 -11.10
C ARG A 78 11.73 -25.87 -11.74
N HIS A 79 10.58 -25.90 -11.08
CA HIS A 79 9.38 -26.52 -11.60
C HIS A 79 8.66 -25.57 -12.56
N ILE A 80 8.45 -24.32 -12.12
CA ILE A 80 7.81 -23.26 -12.90
C ILE A 80 8.60 -22.98 -14.19
N PHE A 81 9.93 -22.94 -14.10
CA PHE A 81 10.84 -22.74 -15.23
C PHE A 81 11.50 -24.06 -15.65
N SER A 82 10.73 -25.15 -15.62
CA SER A 82 11.15 -26.41 -16.22
C SER A 82 11.27 -26.28 -17.74
N ALA A 83 12.03 -27.20 -18.37
CA ALA A 83 12.22 -27.19 -19.83
C ALA A 83 10.89 -27.21 -20.61
N ASP A 84 9.88 -27.91 -20.08
CA ASP A 84 8.56 -28.01 -20.71
C ASP A 84 7.81 -26.67 -20.64
N HIS A 85 7.80 -26.00 -19.50
CA HIS A 85 7.17 -24.68 -19.37
C HIS A 85 7.89 -23.60 -20.19
N ILE A 86 9.23 -23.66 -20.24
CA ILE A 86 10.02 -22.78 -21.11
C ILE A 86 9.66 -23.01 -22.58
N LYS A 87 9.56 -24.27 -23.01
CA LYS A 87 9.14 -24.61 -24.38
C LYS A 87 7.73 -24.15 -24.71
N GLN A 88 6.83 -24.13 -23.72
CA GLN A 88 5.48 -23.58 -23.84
C GLN A 88 5.44 -22.05 -23.84
N GLY A 89 6.57 -21.39 -23.56
CA GLY A 89 6.73 -19.95 -23.66
C GLY A 89 6.54 -19.19 -22.35
N ILE A 90 6.65 -19.84 -21.18
CA ILE A 90 6.45 -19.16 -19.89
C ILE A 90 7.34 -17.92 -19.71
N GLU A 91 8.54 -17.91 -20.31
CA GLU A 91 9.46 -16.78 -20.28
C GLU A 91 9.02 -15.59 -21.15
N ASN A 92 7.97 -15.74 -21.98
CA ASN A 92 7.36 -14.64 -22.73
C ASN A 92 6.39 -13.80 -21.88
N LEU A 93 6.08 -14.22 -20.65
CA LEU A 93 5.10 -13.54 -19.81
C LEU A 93 5.63 -12.21 -19.25
N ARG A 94 6.91 -12.13 -18.90
CA ARG A 94 7.62 -10.92 -18.40
C ARG A 94 9.12 -11.00 -18.70
N ASN A 95 9.89 -9.99 -18.30
CA ASN A 95 11.30 -9.84 -18.67
C ASN A 95 12.26 -10.75 -17.88
N SER A 96 11.82 -11.32 -16.75
CA SER A 96 12.65 -12.19 -15.92
C SER A 96 11.83 -13.24 -15.19
N ARG A 97 12.47 -14.34 -14.80
CA ARG A 97 11.85 -15.42 -13.99
C ARG A 97 11.25 -14.90 -12.69
N LYS A 98 11.96 -13.99 -12.02
CA LYS A 98 11.49 -13.38 -10.79
C LYS A 98 10.26 -12.50 -11.03
N GLU A 99 10.25 -11.68 -12.10
CA GLU A 99 9.07 -10.89 -12.46
C GLU A 99 7.85 -11.75 -12.81
N ILE A 100 8.06 -12.87 -13.53
CA ILE A 100 6.99 -13.82 -13.87
C ILE A 100 6.40 -14.39 -12.58
N TYR A 101 7.26 -14.88 -11.68
CA TYR A 101 6.84 -15.44 -10.41
C TYR A 101 6.14 -14.41 -9.51
N ASP A 102 6.70 -13.20 -9.39
CA ASP A 102 6.09 -12.12 -8.61
C ASP A 102 4.72 -11.72 -9.17
N ASN A 103 4.55 -11.76 -10.49
CA ASN A 103 3.26 -11.55 -11.12
C ASN A 103 2.24 -12.63 -10.71
N PHE A 104 2.65 -13.91 -10.65
CA PHE A 104 1.79 -14.99 -10.15
C PHE A 104 1.39 -14.77 -8.69
N VAL A 105 2.34 -14.40 -7.84
CA VAL A 105 2.10 -14.11 -6.41
C VAL A 105 1.16 -12.93 -6.24
N ASN A 106 1.31 -11.87 -7.04
CA ASN A 106 0.42 -10.71 -7.00
C ASN A 106 -1.02 -11.09 -7.35
N ILE A 107 -1.22 -11.89 -8.40
CA ILE A 107 -2.55 -12.36 -8.81
C ILE A 107 -3.19 -13.23 -7.71
N ILE A 108 -2.41 -14.10 -7.07
CA ILE A 108 -2.86 -14.86 -5.89
C ILE A 108 -3.25 -13.92 -4.75
N ASN A 109 -2.41 -12.92 -4.44
CA ASN A 109 -2.63 -11.96 -3.36
C ASN A 109 -3.93 -11.15 -3.56
N GLU A 110 -4.17 -10.66 -4.77
CA GLU A 110 -5.37 -9.90 -5.14
C GLU A 110 -6.65 -10.74 -5.05
N ASN A 111 -6.54 -12.06 -5.17
CA ASN A 111 -7.67 -12.98 -5.14
C ASN A 111 -7.74 -13.85 -3.87
N LYS A 112 -6.96 -13.52 -2.83
CA LYS A 112 -6.88 -14.29 -1.57
C LYS A 112 -8.23 -14.62 -0.94
N SER A 113 -9.17 -13.68 -0.97
CA SER A 113 -10.52 -13.86 -0.41
C SER A 113 -11.36 -14.93 -1.10
N LYS A 114 -10.98 -15.31 -2.34
CA LYS A 114 -11.67 -16.33 -3.14
C LYS A 114 -10.99 -17.70 -3.06
N LEU A 115 -9.77 -17.77 -2.50
CA LEU A 115 -9.04 -19.02 -2.36
C LEU A 115 -9.65 -19.87 -1.24
N ILE A 116 -9.62 -21.19 -1.43
CA ILE A 116 -10.06 -22.17 -0.43
C ILE A 116 -8.90 -23.08 -0.03
N GLN A 117 -9.03 -23.76 1.11
CA GLN A 117 -8.15 -24.87 1.47
C GLN A 117 -8.14 -25.92 0.34
N GLY A 118 -6.95 -26.38 -0.04
CA GLY A 118 -6.74 -27.32 -1.13
C GLY A 118 -6.31 -26.65 -2.43
N ASN A 119 -6.69 -27.24 -3.57
CA ASN A 119 -6.26 -26.82 -4.89
C ASN A 119 -7.09 -25.63 -5.41
N ASN A 120 -6.40 -24.59 -5.85
CA ASN A 120 -6.98 -23.43 -6.51
C ASN A 120 -6.31 -23.24 -7.87
N GLN A 121 -7.11 -22.91 -8.88
CA GLN A 121 -6.68 -22.56 -10.23
C GLN A 121 -7.16 -21.14 -10.54
N LEU A 122 -6.22 -20.22 -10.79
CA LEU A 122 -6.50 -18.88 -11.22
C LEU A 122 -6.21 -18.80 -12.72
N ARG A 123 -7.24 -18.48 -13.51
CA ARG A 123 -7.16 -18.35 -14.96
C ARG A 123 -7.16 -16.88 -15.32
N THR A 124 -6.14 -16.45 -16.06
CA THR A 124 -5.90 -15.04 -16.35
C THR A 124 -5.29 -14.87 -17.74
N VAL A 125 -5.00 -13.62 -18.11
CA VAL A 125 -4.20 -13.26 -19.28
C VAL A 125 -3.01 -12.41 -18.83
N ILE A 126 -1.79 -12.84 -19.17
CA ILE A 126 -0.55 -12.12 -18.86
C ILE A 126 0.21 -11.89 -20.16
N ASN A 127 0.48 -10.62 -20.48
CA ASN A 127 1.17 -10.23 -21.73
C ASN A 127 0.49 -10.78 -23.00
N GLY A 128 -0.84 -10.86 -23.00
CA GLY A 128 -1.62 -11.40 -24.12
C GLY A 128 -1.68 -12.92 -24.21
N TYR A 129 -1.04 -13.65 -23.30
CA TYR A 129 -1.14 -15.12 -23.22
C TYR A 129 -2.14 -15.53 -22.16
N GLU A 130 -2.99 -16.51 -22.46
CA GLU A 130 -3.76 -17.22 -21.43
C GLU A 130 -2.79 -17.92 -20.47
N VAL A 131 -3.00 -17.76 -19.17
CA VAL A 131 -2.16 -18.36 -18.14
C VAL A 131 -3.02 -18.97 -17.06
N GLU A 132 -2.66 -20.18 -16.65
CA GLU A 132 -3.20 -20.83 -15.46
C GLU A 132 -2.16 -20.81 -14.34
N ILE A 133 -2.53 -20.22 -13.21
CA ILE A 133 -1.74 -20.21 -11.98
C ILE A 133 -2.39 -21.18 -11.00
N LYS A 134 -1.62 -22.13 -10.48
CA LYS A 134 -2.09 -23.10 -9.49
C LYS A 134 -1.54 -22.73 -8.13
N ALA A 135 -2.43 -22.65 -7.13
CA ALA A 135 -2.06 -22.41 -5.74
C ALA A 135 -2.67 -23.49 -4.84
N PHE A 136 -1.84 -24.17 -4.06
CA PHE A 136 -2.31 -25.09 -3.03
C PHE A 136 -2.30 -24.38 -1.67
N VAL A 137 -3.47 -24.28 -1.05
CA VAL A 137 -3.62 -23.67 0.28
C VAL A 137 -3.69 -24.78 1.32
N LYS A 138 -2.82 -24.70 2.32
CA LYS A 138 -2.81 -25.59 3.47
C LYS A 138 -2.64 -24.78 4.76
N ASP A 139 -3.59 -24.94 5.67
CA ASP A 139 -3.56 -24.36 7.02
C ASP A 139 -3.48 -22.82 6.97
N GLY A 140 -4.24 -22.21 6.05
CA GLY A 140 -4.25 -20.77 5.83
C GLY A 140 -2.99 -20.20 5.17
N LYS A 141 -2.17 -21.05 4.55
CA LYS A 141 -0.95 -20.63 3.84
C LYS A 141 -0.93 -21.19 2.43
N VAL A 142 -0.43 -20.43 1.47
CA VAL A 142 -0.06 -21.00 0.17
C VAL A 142 1.19 -21.85 0.36
N ALA A 143 1.05 -23.16 0.13
CA ALA A 143 2.09 -24.15 0.33
C ALA A 143 2.80 -24.55 -0.98
N SER A 144 2.17 -24.27 -2.13
CA SER A 144 2.79 -24.40 -3.45
C SER A 144 2.20 -23.43 -4.45
N ILE A 145 3.04 -23.01 -5.41
CA ILE A 145 2.66 -22.20 -6.56
C ILE A 145 3.24 -22.87 -7.81
N ASP A 146 2.43 -22.92 -8.86
CA ASP A 146 2.84 -23.31 -10.20
C ASP A 146 2.15 -22.39 -11.23
N GLY A 147 2.71 -22.30 -12.43
CA GLY A 147 2.16 -21.49 -13.50
C GLY A 147 2.50 -22.07 -14.87
N GLN A 148 1.54 -22.03 -15.79
CA GLN A 148 1.70 -22.53 -17.15
C GLN A 148 0.93 -21.68 -18.15
N ILE A 149 1.40 -21.67 -19.40
CA ILE A 149 0.65 -21.06 -20.51
C ILE A 149 -0.50 -21.98 -20.92
N GLY A 150 -1.66 -21.39 -21.18
CA GLY A 150 -2.90 -22.06 -21.52
C GLY A 150 -3.64 -22.62 -20.31
N TYR A 151 -4.95 -22.80 -20.47
CA TYR A 151 -5.79 -23.42 -19.45
C TYR A 151 -5.68 -24.93 -19.49
N SER A 152 -5.39 -25.54 -18.36
CA SER A 152 -5.35 -26.99 -18.29
C SER A 152 -6.78 -27.53 -18.20
N ASN A 153 -6.98 -28.73 -18.76
CA ASN A 153 -8.19 -29.52 -18.53
C ASN A 153 -8.17 -30.25 -17.17
N TRP A 154 -7.20 -29.94 -16.31
CA TRP A 154 -6.97 -30.63 -15.05
C TRP A 154 -8.13 -30.37 -14.08
N LYS A 155 -8.80 -31.45 -13.65
CA LYS A 155 -9.89 -31.45 -12.67
C LYS A 155 -9.71 -32.60 -11.66
N PRO A 156 -8.78 -32.52 -10.69
CA PRO A 156 -8.84 -33.41 -9.54
C PRO A 156 -10.16 -33.14 -8.79
N GLY A 157 -10.62 -34.14 -8.02
CA GLY A 157 -12.00 -34.20 -7.50
C GLY A 157 -12.54 -32.94 -6.82
N SER A 158 -11.66 -32.08 -6.29
CA SER A 158 -12.00 -30.74 -5.79
C SER A 158 -10.93 -29.71 -6.23
N VAL A 159 -11.26 -28.86 -7.21
CA VAL A 159 -10.51 -27.63 -7.54
C VAL A 159 -11.45 -26.44 -7.52
N ASN A 160 -10.99 -25.38 -6.89
CA ASN A 160 -11.62 -24.06 -6.99
C ASN A 160 -11.06 -23.31 -8.20
N ILE A 161 -11.90 -23.03 -9.19
CA ILE A 161 -11.51 -22.29 -10.39
C ILE A 161 -11.94 -20.83 -10.24
N ILE A 162 -10.97 -19.93 -10.38
CA ILE A 162 -11.14 -18.49 -10.26
C ILE A 162 -10.74 -17.87 -11.61
N ASN A 163 -11.69 -17.26 -12.32
CA ASN A 163 -11.36 -16.45 -13.48
C ASN A 163 -10.97 -15.04 -13.01
N VAL A 164 -9.77 -14.62 -13.39
CA VAL A 164 -9.17 -13.32 -13.08
C VAL A 164 -9.22 -12.49 -14.37
N GLY A 165 -9.87 -11.33 -14.30
CA GLY A 165 -10.03 -10.39 -15.41
C GLY A 165 -9.00 -9.28 -15.37
#